data_AF-A0A2W0AX01-F1
#
_entry.id   AF-A0A2W0AX01-F1
#
_cell.length_a   1.000
_cell.length_b   1.000
_cell.length_c   1.000
_cell.angle_alpha   90.00
_cell.angle_beta   90.00
_cell.angle_gamma   90.00
#
_symmetry.space_group_name_H-M   'P 1'
#
loop_
_entity.id
_entity.type
_entity.pdbx_description
1 polymer ?
#
loop_
_entity_poly.entity_id
_entity_poly.type
_entity_poly.pdbx_seq_one_letter_code
_entity_poly.pdbx_strand_id
1 'polypeptide(L)'
;MGDSVKTFSCAEALRRELSLRNREYASRTGLFFRETIGSRVVCYRASDDPAEHGNFLPQSYQAILKRPQWSQRLEKPHTSAYRALPRDGLDWRELDASTSSDALLMNIFCFPGVLKQPRVVNFVGADPGAKPQFGFKARVPLSNGRGDRTEVDMRLGDLLVEAKLTESDFQRKSAAVVETYRDFKAVFDARDLPREKDSYISYQLIRDVLAAYAMDCLCCVMLDERRPDLREAWYAVMRGIRIHDLRLRCKVLTWQELAEVLPRKLRAFLAEKYGIVSRETRQAASLPCDS
;
A
#
# COMPACT_ATOMS: atom_id res chain seq x y z
N MET A 1 41.44 -1.03 5.89
CA MET A 1 40.20 -1.79 6.11
C MET A 1 39.07 -0.92 5.59
N GLY A 2 38.68 -1.11 4.33
CA GLY A 2 37.67 -0.28 3.70
C GLY A 2 36.29 -0.75 4.11
N ASP A 3 35.55 0.08 4.85
CA ASP A 3 34.13 -0.12 5.08
C ASP A 3 33.42 -0.05 3.73
N SER A 4 33.05 -1.21 3.19
CA SER A 4 32.18 -1.31 2.04
C SER A 4 30.85 -0.67 2.42
N VAL A 5 30.57 0.51 1.87
CA VAL A 5 29.29 1.20 2.02
C VAL A 5 28.22 0.28 1.45
N LYS A 6 27.49 -0.42 2.32
CA LYS A 6 26.35 -1.24 1.92
C LYS A 6 25.33 -0.33 1.24
N THR A 7 25.22 -0.45 -0.07
CA THR A 7 24.22 0.26 -0.87
C THR A 7 22.91 -0.51 -0.70
N PHE A 8 21.95 0.08 -0.01
CA PHE A 8 20.64 -0.53 0.22
C PHE A 8 19.72 -0.27 -0.98
N SER A 9 18.84 -1.22 -1.28
CA SER A 9 17.71 -0.94 -2.18
C SER A 9 16.79 0.14 -1.61
N CYS A 10 16.01 0.82 -2.45
CA CYS A 10 15.04 1.82 -2.00
C CYS A 10 14.07 1.24 -0.97
N ALA A 11 13.63 -0.01 -1.17
CA ALA A 11 12.75 -0.74 -0.25
C ALA A 11 13.39 -0.94 1.14
N GLU A 12 14.66 -1.37 1.19
CA GLU A 12 15.37 -1.61 2.45
C GLU A 12 15.70 -0.31 3.18
N ALA A 13 16.12 0.72 2.45
CA ALA A 13 16.38 2.04 3.01
C ALA A 13 15.11 2.60 3.67
N LEU A 14 13.98 2.57 2.95
CA LEU A 14 12.69 3.00 3.48
C LEU A 14 12.25 2.15 4.67
N ARG A 15 12.36 0.82 4.59
CA ARG A 15 12.00 -0.06 5.71
C ARG A 15 12.79 0.26 6.97
N ARG A 16 14.11 0.48 6.84
CA ARG A 16 14.97 0.87 7.96
C ARG A 16 14.57 2.21 8.56
N GLU A 17 14.27 3.20 7.73
CA GLU A 17 13.80 4.52 8.17
C GLU A 17 12.49 4.39 8.96
N LEU A 18 11.50 3.67 8.39
CA LEU A 18 10.20 3.48 9.04
C LEU A 18 10.34 2.72 10.36
N SER A 19 11.16 1.67 10.41
CA SER A 19 11.44 0.94 11.65
C SER A 19 12.02 1.84 12.74
N LEU A 20 13.01 2.69 12.41
CA LEU A 20 13.62 3.62 13.35
C LEU A 20 12.59 4.61 13.91
N ARG A 21 11.83 5.25 13.02
CA ARG A 21 10.77 6.21 13.40
C ARG A 21 9.71 5.58 14.30
N ASN A 22 9.27 4.37 13.96
CA ASN A 22 8.22 3.69 14.71
C ASN A 22 8.68 3.25 16.10
N ARG A 23 9.96 2.92 16.25
CA ARG A 23 10.56 2.64 17.55
C ARG A 23 10.60 3.88 18.42
N GLU A 24 11.08 5.01 17.88
CA GLU A 24 11.10 6.29 18.61
C GLU A 24 9.69 6.76 18.98
N TYR A 25 8.74 6.63 18.05
CA TYR A 25 7.33 6.89 18.29
C TYR A 25 6.81 6.03 19.45
N ALA A 26 6.98 4.71 19.37
CA ALA A 26 6.47 3.79 20.39
C ALA A 26 7.08 4.04 21.77
N SER A 27 8.40 4.28 21.84
CA SER A 27 9.09 4.61 23.09
C SER A 27 8.58 5.90 23.71
N ARG A 28 8.36 6.96 22.91
CA ARG A 28 7.85 8.24 23.42
C ARG A 28 6.40 8.17 23.88
N THR A 29 5.57 7.37 23.21
CA THR A 29 4.15 7.24 23.56
C THR A 29 3.87 6.12 24.57
N GLY A 30 4.89 5.38 25.00
CA GLY A 30 4.73 4.25 25.93
C GLY A 30 3.98 3.05 25.34
N LEU A 31 3.95 2.93 24.01
CA LEU A 31 3.25 1.83 23.33
C LEU A 31 4.07 0.54 23.38
N PHE A 32 3.40 -0.58 23.65
CA PHE A 32 4.02 -1.89 23.53
C PHE A 32 4.31 -2.21 22.06
N PHE A 33 5.52 -2.71 21.80
CA PHE A 33 5.91 -3.21 20.49
C PHE A 33 6.91 -4.36 20.60
N ARG A 34 7.07 -5.07 19.47
CA ARG A 34 8.19 -5.98 19.20
C ARG A 34 8.90 -5.57 17.92
N GLU A 35 10.17 -5.95 17.82
CA GLU A 35 10.92 -5.84 16.58
C GLU A 35 11.03 -7.23 15.94
N THR A 36 10.94 -7.27 14.61
CA THR A 36 11.32 -8.46 13.86
C THR A 36 12.83 -8.72 13.95
N ILE A 37 13.21 -9.99 13.97
CA ILE A 37 14.58 -10.47 13.89
C ILE A 37 15.14 -10.12 12.50
N GLY A 38 16.31 -9.50 12.46
CA GLY A 38 16.98 -9.10 11.23
C GLY A 38 16.50 -7.75 10.69
N SER A 39 15.27 -7.66 10.17
CA SER A 39 14.76 -6.43 9.55
C SER A 39 14.36 -5.33 10.54
N ARG A 40 14.27 -5.65 11.84
CA ARG A 40 13.97 -4.70 12.92
C ARG A 40 12.67 -3.92 12.72
N VAL A 41 11.72 -4.49 11.99
CA VAL A 41 10.40 -3.89 11.77
C VAL A 41 9.65 -3.86 13.08
N VAL A 42 9.10 -2.70 13.42
CA VAL A 42 8.27 -2.53 14.61
C VAL A 42 6.88 -3.10 14.34
N CYS A 43 6.46 -4.07 15.14
CA CYS A 43 5.12 -4.62 15.17
C CYS A 43 4.43 -4.19 16.47
N TYR A 44 3.27 -3.56 16.35
CA TYR A 44 2.45 -3.16 17.48
C TYR A 44 1.38 -4.20 17.78
N ARG A 45 0.87 -4.20 19.02
CA ARG A 45 -0.25 -5.02 19.42
C ARG A 45 -1.40 -4.13 19.90
N ALA A 46 -2.63 -4.61 19.72
CA ALA A 46 -3.77 -4.16 20.52
C ALA A 46 -3.38 -4.08 22.01
N SER A 47 -3.61 -2.93 22.62
CA SER A 47 -3.40 -2.73 24.05
C SER A 47 -4.52 -3.41 24.85
N ASP A 48 -4.42 -3.37 26.18
CA ASP A 48 -5.53 -3.81 27.05
C ASP A 48 -6.77 -2.90 26.90
N ASP A 49 -6.60 -1.66 26.45
CA ASP A 49 -7.71 -0.86 25.93
C ASP A 49 -8.08 -1.38 24.54
N PRO A 50 -9.28 -1.96 24.36
CA PRO A 50 -9.72 -2.53 23.08
C PRO A 50 -9.86 -1.46 21.98
N ALA A 51 -9.83 -0.17 22.30
CA ALA A 51 -9.87 0.93 21.35
C ALA A 51 -8.48 1.44 20.91
N GLU A 52 -7.39 0.81 21.36
CA GLU A 52 -6.01 1.22 21.05
C GLU A 52 -5.16 0.06 20.52
N HIS A 53 -4.44 0.29 19.41
CA HIS A 53 -3.57 -0.68 18.75
C HIS A 53 -2.11 -0.21 18.61
N GLY A 54 -1.84 1.08 18.70
CA GLY A 54 -0.52 1.66 18.46
C GLY A 54 -0.11 1.75 16.98
N ASN A 55 -0.43 0.76 16.12
CA ASN A 55 -0.20 0.88 14.67
C ASN A 55 -1.24 1.75 13.96
N PHE A 56 -2.37 2.03 14.62
CA PHE A 56 -3.45 2.82 14.04
C PHE A 56 -3.69 4.09 14.84
N LEU A 57 -4.10 5.15 14.14
CA LEU A 57 -4.78 6.26 14.81
C LEU A 57 -6.02 5.72 15.53
N PRO A 58 -6.26 6.11 16.80
CA PRO A 58 -7.39 5.59 17.57
C PRO A 58 -8.73 5.74 16.85
N GLN A 59 -8.95 6.85 16.14
CA GLN A 59 -10.21 7.08 15.43
C GLN A 59 -10.38 6.18 14.20
N SER A 60 -9.29 5.90 13.48
CA SER A 60 -9.32 4.95 12.36
C SER A 60 -9.55 3.53 12.88
N TYR A 61 -8.85 3.14 13.95
CA TYR A 61 -9.01 1.83 14.58
C TYR A 61 -10.44 1.60 15.10
N GLN A 62 -10.99 2.56 15.84
CA GLN A 62 -12.38 2.50 16.30
C GLN A 62 -13.38 2.39 15.14
N ALA A 63 -13.12 3.05 14.01
CA ALA A 63 -13.96 2.92 12.82
C ALA A 63 -13.84 1.55 12.14
N ILE A 64 -12.65 0.92 12.18
CA ILE A 64 -12.40 -0.46 11.74
C ILE A 64 -13.18 -1.44 12.61
N LEU A 65 -13.07 -1.34 13.93
CA LEU A 65 -13.77 -2.24 14.86
C LEU A 65 -15.30 -2.17 14.73
N LYS A 66 -15.85 -1.00 14.44
CA LYS A 66 -17.31 -0.82 14.26
C LYS A 66 -17.86 -1.44 12.96
N ARG A 67 -17.01 -1.90 12.04
CA ARG A 67 -17.41 -2.40 10.73
C ARG A 67 -16.86 -3.82 10.53
N PRO A 68 -17.70 -4.87 10.59
CA PRO A 68 -17.25 -6.26 10.48
C PRO A 68 -16.40 -6.55 9.23
N GLN A 69 -16.74 -5.94 8.10
CA GLN A 69 -16.00 -6.08 6.84
C GLN A 69 -14.57 -5.52 6.90
N TRP A 70 -14.31 -4.56 7.80
CA TRP A 70 -12.99 -3.97 8.00
C TRP A 70 -12.24 -4.69 9.11
N SER A 71 -12.92 -5.02 10.22
CA SER A 71 -12.30 -5.70 11.35
C SER A 71 -11.73 -7.07 10.98
N GLN A 72 -12.35 -7.79 10.04
CA GLN A 72 -11.80 -9.05 9.51
C GLN A 72 -10.38 -8.92 8.95
N ARG A 73 -9.98 -7.72 8.47
CA ARG A 73 -8.60 -7.50 7.99
C ARG A 73 -7.58 -7.54 9.13
N LEU A 74 -7.97 -7.21 10.36
CA LEU A 74 -7.11 -7.29 11.54
C LEU A 74 -6.77 -8.74 11.90
N GLU A 75 -7.56 -9.72 11.45
CA GLU A 75 -7.36 -11.12 11.81
C GLU A 75 -6.36 -11.84 10.89
N LYS A 76 -5.99 -11.24 9.75
CA LYS A 76 -5.14 -11.87 8.75
C LYS A 76 -3.76 -12.19 9.34
N PRO A 77 -3.35 -13.48 9.41
CA PRO A 77 -2.10 -13.88 10.05
C PRO A 77 -0.89 -13.30 9.35
N HIS A 78 0.09 -12.82 10.11
CA HIS A 78 1.33 -12.32 9.54
C HIS A 78 2.16 -13.51 9.01
N THR A 79 2.16 -13.69 7.68
CA THR A 79 2.69 -14.89 7.00
C THR A 79 4.14 -15.24 7.35
N SER A 80 4.98 -14.24 7.69
CA SER A 80 6.37 -14.45 8.11
C SER A 80 6.61 -14.34 9.61
N ALA A 81 5.60 -14.07 10.45
CA ALA A 81 5.79 -13.83 11.88
C ALA A 81 6.45 -14.99 12.61
N TYR A 82 6.08 -16.23 12.28
CA TYR A 82 6.69 -17.42 12.89
C TYR A 82 8.23 -17.48 12.74
N ARG A 83 8.76 -16.92 11.64
CA ARG A 83 10.21 -16.88 11.36
C ARG A 83 10.84 -15.56 11.79
N ALA A 84 10.08 -14.48 11.72
CA ALA A 84 10.60 -13.12 11.85
C ALA A 84 10.38 -12.51 13.24
N LEU A 85 9.51 -13.06 14.09
CA LEU A 85 9.22 -12.49 15.42
C LEU A 85 9.61 -13.46 16.54
N PRO A 86 9.90 -12.94 17.75
CA PRO A 86 10.15 -13.77 18.93
C PRO A 86 9.01 -14.76 19.18
N ARG A 87 9.35 -15.97 19.66
CA ARG A 87 8.38 -17.00 20.03
C ARG A 87 7.85 -16.78 21.44
N ASP A 88 7.19 -15.64 21.65
CA ASP A 88 6.61 -15.24 22.94
C ASP A 88 5.12 -15.64 23.08
N GLY A 89 4.63 -16.51 22.20
CA GLY A 89 3.25 -17.01 22.22
C GLY A 89 2.21 -16.02 21.67
N LEU A 90 2.66 -14.94 21.02
CA LEU A 90 1.78 -13.92 20.45
C LEU A 90 1.37 -14.22 19.01
N ASP A 91 0.09 -14.01 18.72
CA ASP A 91 -0.50 -14.15 17.39
C ASP A 91 -0.41 -12.83 16.61
N TRP A 92 0.70 -12.64 15.91
CA TRP A 92 0.94 -11.46 15.09
C TRP A 92 0.12 -11.47 13.78
N ARG A 93 -0.45 -10.32 13.45
CA ARG A 93 -1.32 -10.06 12.30
C ARG A 93 -0.60 -9.18 11.28
N GLU A 94 -0.99 -9.26 10.02
CA GLU A 94 -0.32 -8.48 8.95
C GLU A 94 -0.37 -6.97 9.20
N LEU A 95 -1.46 -6.50 9.81
CA LEU A 95 -1.67 -5.09 10.12
C LEU A 95 -0.96 -4.60 11.38
N ASP A 96 -0.21 -5.48 12.07
CA ASP A 96 0.59 -5.11 13.23
C ASP A 96 1.89 -4.41 12.82
N ALA A 97 2.41 -4.75 11.64
CA ALA A 97 3.67 -4.23 11.14
C ALA A 97 3.54 -2.74 10.74
N SER A 98 4.46 -1.92 11.27
CA SER A 98 4.61 -0.49 10.92
C SER A 98 4.87 -0.24 9.44
N THR A 99 5.35 -1.25 8.72
CA THR A 99 5.71 -1.17 7.31
C THR A 99 4.65 -1.74 6.38
N SER A 100 3.46 -2.04 6.91
CA SER A 100 2.30 -2.55 6.17
C SER A 100 1.63 -1.43 5.37
N SER A 101 1.57 -1.61 4.05
CA SER A 101 0.83 -0.74 3.12
C SER A 101 -0.69 -0.81 3.40
N ASP A 102 -1.24 -2.00 3.63
CA ASP A 102 -2.64 -2.18 4.05
C ASP A 102 -2.97 -1.41 5.33
N ALA A 103 -2.09 -1.45 6.34
CA ALA A 103 -2.32 -0.71 7.58
C ALA A 103 -2.29 0.81 7.36
N LEU A 104 -1.40 1.31 6.51
CA LEU A 104 -1.36 2.73 6.10
C LEU A 104 -2.64 3.11 5.33
N LEU A 105 -3.04 2.30 4.36
CA LEU A 105 -4.24 2.49 3.55
C LEU A 105 -5.49 2.55 4.44
N MET A 106 -5.65 1.60 5.36
CA MET A 106 -6.75 1.57 6.31
C MET A 106 -6.68 2.72 7.32
N ASN A 107 -5.49 3.14 7.79
CA ASN A 107 -5.36 4.32 8.65
C ASN A 107 -5.96 5.57 7.99
N ILE A 108 -5.71 5.76 6.70
CA ILE A 108 -6.22 6.90 5.95
C ILE A 108 -7.71 6.74 5.67
N PHE A 109 -8.12 5.68 4.96
CA PHE A 109 -9.47 5.57 4.41
C PHE A 109 -10.54 5.14 5.44
N CYS A 110 -10.13 4.60 6.59
CA CYS A 110 -11.05 4.37 7.72
C CYS A 110 -11.20 5.59 8.63
N PHE A 111 -10.36 6.63 8.49
CA PHE A 111 -10.43 7.81 9.36
C PHE A 111 -11.80 8.52 9.22
N PRO A 112 -12.50 8.80 10.33
CA PRO A 112 -13.82 9.40 10.27
C PRO A 112 -13.86 10.72 9.49
N GLY A 113 -14.75 10.78 8.50
CA GLY A 113 -14.99 11.99 7.70
C GLY A 113 -14.02 12.20 6.54
N VAL A 114 -12.95 11.42 6.39
CA VAL A 114 -11.97 11.59 5.32
C VAL A 114 -12.61 11.52 3.92
N LEU A 115 -13.46 10.52 3.68
CA LEU A 115 -14.20 10.32 2.43
C LEU A 115 -15.45 11.21 2.31
N LYS A 116 -15.73 12.05 3.30
CA LYS A 116 -16.75 13.11 3.19
C LYS A 116 -16.15 14.41 2.66
N GLN A 117 -14.83 14.53 2.57
CA GLN A 117 -14.15 15.73 2.12
C GLN A 117 -14.03 15.71 0.59
N PRO A 118 -14.67 16.64 -0.14
CA PRO A 118 -14.62 16.65 -1.60
C PRO A 118 -13.18 16.73 -2.14
N ARG A 119 -12.28 17.44 -1.44
CA ARG A 119 -10.87 17.54 -1.83
C ARG A 119 -10.18 16.17 -1.87
N VAL A 120 -10.41 15.31 -0.87
CA VAL A 120 -9.81 13.98 -0.83
C VAL A 120 -10.42 13.09 -1.92
N VAL A 121 -11.75 13.07 -2.00
CA VAL A 121 -12.49 12.24 -2.96
C VAL A 121 -12.12 12.59 -4.41
N ASN A 122 -12.10 13.88 -4.75
CA ASN A 122 -11.71 14.36 -6.08
C ASN A 122 -10.23 14.08 -6.37
N PHE A 123 -9.35 14.25 -5.38
CA PHE A 123 -7.92 13.99 -5.55
C PHE A 123 -7.64 12.52 -5.90
N VAL A 124 -8.26 11.58 -5.18
CA VAL A 124 -8.13 10.15 -5.50
C VAL A 124 -8.96 9.74 -6.71
N GLY A 125 -9.82 10.62 -7.24
CA GLY A 125 -10.73 10.36 -8.35
C GLY A 125 -11.71 9.22 -8.07
N ALA A 126 -12.31 9.24 -6.88
CA ALA A 126 -13.37 8.31 -6.49
C ALA A 126 -14.73 9.01 -6.49
N ASP A 127 -15.82 8.22 -6.45
CA ASP A 127 -17.17 8.77 -6.43
C ASP A 127 -17.52 9.36 -5.05
N PRO A 128 -18.24 10.50 -5.00
CA PRO A 128 -18.80 11.01 -3.76
C PRO A 128 -19.64 9.96 -3.03
N GLY A 129 -19.32 9.72 -1.75
CA GLY A 129 -20.04 8.74 -0.93
C GLY A 129 -19.63 7.27 -1.13
N ALA A 130 -18.65 7.00 -2.00
CA ALA A 130 -18.05 5.68 -2.13
C ALA A 130 -17.53 5.17 -0.78
N LYS A 131 -17.72 3.87 -0.54
CA LYS A 131 -17.24 3.18 0.67
C LYS A 131 -16.06 2.28 0.32
N PRO A 132 -14.98 2.30 1.11
CA PRO A 132 -13.82 1.48 0.83
C PRO A 132 -14.12 0.02 1.18
N GLN A 133 -13.72 -0.87 0.26
CA GLN A 133 -13.77 -2.32 0.39
C GLN A 133 -12.33 -2.83 0.34
N PHE A 134 -11.80 -3.31 1.47
CA PHE A 134 -10.41 -3.77 1.57
C PHE A 134 -10.30 -5.26 1.24
N GLY A 135 -9.20 -5.66 0.58
CA GLY A 135 -9.01 -7.04 0.14
C GLY A 135 -10.05 -7.48 -0.90
N PHE A 136 -10.34 -6.60 -1.86
CA PHE A 136 -11.42 -6.80 -2.83
C PHE A 136 -11.04 -7.87 -3.86
N LYS A 137 -11.90 -8.89 -4.00
CA LYS A 137 -11.68 -9.99 -4.98
C LYS A 137 -12.30 -9.60 -6.32
N ALA A 138 -11.48 -9.10 -7.24
CA ALA A 138 -11.93 -8.67 -8.56
C ALA A 138 -12.45 -9.79 -9.46
N ARG A 139 -12.09 -11.06 -9.18
CA ARG A 139 -12.54 -12.22 -9.97
C ARG A 139 -12.22 -12.09 -11.46
N VAL A 140 -11.01 -11.61 -11.75
CA VAL A 140 -10.56 -11.33 -13.12
C VAL A 140 -10.74 -12.58 -14.01
N PRO A 141 -11.42 -12.48 -15.15
CA PRO A 141 -11.75 -13.65 -15.98
C PRO A 141 -10.52 -14.36 -16.55
N LEU A 142 -10.49 -15.69 -16.38
CA LEU A 142 -9.55 -16.59 -17.01
C LEU A 142 -10.18 -17.24 -18.24
N SER A 143 -9.36 -17.67 -19.20
CA SER A 143 -9.78 -18.30 -20.46
C SER A 143 -10.55 -19.62 -20.26
N ASN A 144 -10.44 -20.25 -19.09
CA ASN A 144 -11.17 -21.47 -18.74
C ASN A 144 -12.55 -21.19 -18.09
N GLY A 145 -13.03 -19.95 -18.10
CA GLY A 145 -14.31 -19.55 -17.52
C GLY A 145 -14.32 -19.36 -16.00
N ARG A 146 -13.19 -19.62 -15.32
CA ARG A 146 -13.02 -19.32 -13.89
C ARG A 146 -12.57 -17.86 -13.70
N GLY A 147 -12.67 -17.37 -12.47
CA GLY A 147 -12.13 -16.07 -12.07
C GLY A 147 -10.94 -16.21 -11.13
N ASP A 148 -9.93 -15.37 -11.31
CA ASP A 148 -8.82 -15.21 -10.38
C ASP A 148 -9.31 -14.61 -9.05
N ARG A 149 -9.07 -15.32 -7.95
CA ARG A 149 -9.54 -14.95 -6.60
C ARG A 149 -8.57 -14.06 -5.83
N THR A 150 -7.45 -13.67 -6.43
CA THR A 150 -6.45 -12.82 -5.80
C THR A 150 -7.05 -11.44 -5.51
N GLU A 151 -6.73 -10.88 -4.35
CA GLU A 151 -7.28 -9.61 -3.85
C GLU A 151 -6.54 -8.42 -4.46
N VAL A 152 -7.27 -7.33 -4.70
CA VAL A 152 -6.74 -5.96 -4.84
C VAL A 152 -6.88 -5.29 -3.47
N ASP A 153 -5.93 -4.47 -3.07
CA ASP A 153 -5.85 -3.97 -1.69
C ASP A 153 -7.10 -3.18 -1.29
N MET A 154 -7.62 -2.33 -2.17
CA MET A 154 -8.89 -1.64 -1.94
C MET A 154 -9.67 -1.37 -3.23
N ARG A 155 -11.00 -1.47 -3.14
CA ARG A 155 -11.94 -0.85 -4.08
C ARG A 155 -12.68 0.30 -3.42
N LEU A 156 -12.79 1.43 -4.10
CA LEU A 156 -13.52 2.61 -3.65
C LEU A 156 -14.40 3.13 -4.79
N GLY A 157 -15.67 2.70 -4.82
CA GLY A 157 -16.56 2.99 -5.95
C GLY A 157 -16.03 2.31 -7.21
N ASP A 158 -15.80 3.10 -8.26
CA ASP A 158 -15.21 2.63 -9.51
C ASP A 158 -13.68 2.76 -9.56
N LEU A 159 -13.02 3.00 -8.42
CA LEU A 159 -11.55 3.00 -8.30
C LEU A 159 -11.03 1.70 -7.67
N LEU A 160 -10.12 1.02 -8.36
CA LEU A 160 -9.27 -0.03 -7.79
C LEU A 160 -7.93 0.57 -7.35
N VAL A 161 -7.45 0.15 -6.17
CA VAL A 161 -6.21 0.64 -5.57
C VAL A 161 -5.31 -0.53 -5.16
N GLU A 162 -4.10 -0.56 -5.72
CA GLU A 162 -2.99 -1.39 -5.24
C GLU A 162 -2.02 -0.48 -4.49
N ALA A 163 -1.73 -0.80 -3.23
CA ALA A 163 -0.94 0.00 -2.32
C ALA A 163 0.43 -0.64 -2.07
N LYS A 164 1.50 0.15 -2.12
CA LYS A 164 2.84 -0.28 -1.70
C LYS A 164 3.48 0.76 -0.81
N LEU A 165 4.27 0.27 0.14
CA LEU A 165 5.09 1.04 1.05
C LEU A 165 6.52 0.49 1.02
N THR A 166 6.77 -0.67 1.63
CA THR A 166 8.12 -1.25 1.75
C THR A 166 8.31 -2.56 1.01
N GLU A 167 7.30 -3.05 0.31
CA GLU A 167 7.37 -4.25 -0.53
C GLU A 167 8.44 -4.07 -1.59
N SER A 168 9.21 -5.12 -1.87
CA SER A 168 10.34 -5.04 -2.81
C SER A 168 9.88 -4.82 -4.25
N ASP A 169 8.82 -5.49 -4.67
CA ASP A 169 8.34 -5.49 -6.05
C ASP A 169 6.82 -5.78 -6.13
N PHE A 170 6.30 -5.85 -7.35
CA PHE A 170 4.93 -6.22 -7.71
C PHE A 170 4.79 -7.69 -8.10
N GLN A 171 5.69 -8.54 -7.58
CA GLN A 171 5.78 -9.97 -7.84
C GLN A 171 6.06 -10.34 -9.30
N ARG A 172 6.47 -11.61 -9.48
CA ARG A 172 6.73 -12.22 -10.78
C ARG A 172 5.82 -13.42 -10.98
N LYS A 173 5.46 -13.70 -12.23
CA LYS A 173 4.67 -14.88 -12.58
C LYS A 173 5.05 -15.41 -13.95
N SER A 174 5.00 -16.72 -14.12
CA SER A 174 5.29 -17.35 -15.40
C SER A 174 4.31 -16.87 -16.48
N ALA A 175 4.83 -16.70 -17.70
CA ALA A 175 4.04 -16.32 -18.86
C ALA A 175 2.87 -17.29 -19.08
N ALA A 176 3.10 -18.58 -18.87
CA ALA A 176 2.07 -19.63 -18.94
C ALA A 176 0.89 -19.42 -18.00
N VAL A 177 1.02 -18.63 -16.92
CA VAL A 177 -0.10 -18.26 -16.05
C VAL A 177 -0.71 -16.94 -16.47
N VAL A 178 0.11 -15.91 -16.72
CA VAL A 178 -0.37 -14.57 -17.09
C VAL A 178 -1.12 -14.58 -18.43
N GLU A 179 -0.74 -15.44 -19.36
CA GLU A 179 -1.39 -15.51 -20.67
C GLU A 179 -2.70 -16.32 -20.63
N THR A 180 -3.11 -16.83 -19.45
CA THR A 180 -4.41 -17.48 -19.24
C THR A 180 -5.53 -16.51 -18.89
N TYR A 181 -5.25 -15.23 -18.64
CA TYR A 181 -6.31 -14.24 -18.48
C TYR A 181 -7.01 -14.01 -19.82
N ARG A 182 -8.34 -14.06 -19.80
CA ARG A 182 -9.19 -14.04 -20.99
C ARG A 182 -8.83 -12.87 -21.92
N ASP A 183 -8.67 -11.69 -21.34
CA ASP A 183 -8.52 -10.44 -22.08
C ASP A 183 -7.05 -10.01 -22.25
N PHE A 184 -6.08 -10.84 -21.84
CA PHE A 184 -4.66 -10.45 -21.82
C PHE A 184 -4.16 -9.90 -23.16
N LYS A 185 -4.41 -10.61 -24.26
CA LYS A 185 -3.96 -10.20 -25.61
C LYS A 185 -4.72 -8.99 -26.17
N ALA A 186 -5.94 -8.75 -25.70
CA ALA A 186 -6.74 -7.60 -26.10
C ALA A 186 -6.27 -6.33 -25.38
N VAL A 187 -5.94 -6.46 -24.09
CA VAL A 187 -5.51 -5.35 -23.23
C VAL A 187 -4.04 -5.00 -23.45
N PHE A 188 -3.16 -5.97 -23.67
CA PHE A 188 -1.71 -5.75 -23.69
C PHE A 188 -1.02 -6.13 -25.00
N ASP A 189 0.02 -5.38 -25.36
CA ASP A 189 1.09 -5.86 -26.25
C ASP A 189 2.14 -6.54 -25.38
N ALA A 190 2.20 -7.87 -25.46
CA ALA A 190 3.08 -8.68 -24.65
C ALA A 190 4.58 -8.39 -24.87
N ARG A 191 4.95 -7.77 -25.99
CA ARG A 191 6.34 -7.40 -26.30
C ARG A 191 6.80 -6.15 -25.54
N ASP A 192 5.85 -5.30 -25.17
CA ASP A 192 6.11 -4.04 -24.46
C ASP A 192 5.99 -4.19 -22.93
N LEU A 193 5.53 -5.36 -22.46
CA LEU A 193 5.47 -5.69 -21.04
C LEU A 193 6.84 -6.10 -20.49
N PRO A 194 7.16 -5.73 -19.23
CA PRO A 194 8.41 -6.11 -18.60
C PRO A 194 8.49 -7.63 -18.36
N ARG A 195 9.55 -8.26 -18.86
CA ARG A 195 9.76 -9.72 -18.80
C ARG A 195 11.19 -10.07 -18.40
N GLU A 196 11.32 -11.20 -17.74
CA GLU A 196 12.60 -11.88 -17.51
C GLU A 196 12.41 -13.36 -17.86
N LYS A 197 13.13 -13.83 -18.89
CA LYS A 197 12.97 -15.19 -19.43
C LYS A 197 11.49 -15.51 -19.72
N ASP A 198 10.98 -16.60 -19.15
CA ASP A 198 9.59 -17.05 -19.32
C ASP A 198 8.62 -16.49 -18.27
N SER A 199 8.95 -15.36 -17.64
CA SER A 199 8.11 -14.71 -16.63
C SER A 199 7.86 -13.24 -16.94
N TYR A 200 6.65 -12.78 -16.61
CA TYR A 200 6.36 -11.36 -16.51
C TYR A 200 6.77 -10.84 -15.14
N ILE A 201 7.39 -9.67 -15.16
CA ILE A 201 7.66 -8.86 -13.96
C ILE A 201 6.42 -7.98 -13.72
N SER A 202 6.21 -7.56 -12.48
CA SER A 202 5.07 -6.71 -12.10
C SER A 202 3.72 -7.36 -12.35
N TYR A 203 3.63 -8.65 -12.04
CA TYR A 203 2.43 -9.46 -12.25
C TYR A 203 1.19 -8.86 -11.59
N GLN A 204 1.33 -8.32 -10.37
CA GLN A 204 0.20 -7.69 -9.67
C GLN A 204 -0.39 -6.55 -10.51
N LEU A 205 0.44 -5.65 -11.03
CA LEU A 205 0.02 -4.53 -11.87
C LEU A 205 -0.68 -4.97 -13.15
N ILE A 206 -0.15 -6.00 -13.83
CA ILE A 206 -0.77 -6.56 -15.04
C ILE A 206 -2.17 -7.06 -14.72
N ARG A 207 -2.31 -7.80 -13.61
CA ARG A 207 -3.60 -8.32 -13.14
C ARG A 207 -4.56 -7.20 -12.74
N ASP A 208 -4.08 -6.15 -12.07
CA ASP A 208 -4.94 -5.06 -11.61
C ASP A 208 -5.48 -4.22 -12.79
N VAL A 209 -4.70 -4.06 -13.85
CA VAL A 209 -5.18 -3.45 -15.11
C VAL A 209 -6.22 -4.34 -15.79
N LEU A 210 -6.05 -5.67 -15.79
CA LEU A 210 -7.08 -6.60 -16.30
C LEU A 210 -8.35 -6.57 -15.46
N ALA A 211 -8.23 -6.42 -14.15
CA ALA A 211 -9.37 -6.21 -13.26
C ALA A 211 -10.12 -4.92 -13.61
N ALA A 212 -9.38 -3.82 -13.79
CA ALA A 212 -9.93 -2.53 -14.17
C ALA A 212 -10.62 -2.55 -15.53
N TYR A 213 -10.07 -3.31 -16.49
CA TYR A 213 -10.72 -3.55 -17.78
C TYR A 213 -12.02 -4.33 -17.64
N ALA A 214 -11.98 -5.46 -16.94
CA ALA A 214 -13.14 -6.35 -16.81
C ALA A 214 -14.31 -5.73 -16.02
N MET A 215 -14.02 -4.76 -15.16
CA MET A 215 -15.01 -4.09 -14.30
C MET A 215 -15.34 -2.66 -14.73
N ASP A 216 -14.70 -2.17 -15.78
CA ASP A 216 -14.76 -0.77 -16.22
C ASP A 216 -14.41 0.25 -15.12
N CYS A 217 -13.38 -0.07 -14.33
CA CYS A 217 -12.92 0.75 -13.21
C CYS A 217 -11.68 1.59 -13.56
N LEU A 218 -11.41 2.64 -12.77
CA LEU A 218 -10.08 3.24 -12.68
C LEU A 218 -9.11 2.30 -11.96
N CYS A 219 -7.83 2.38 -12.31
CA CYS A 219 -6.76 1.65 -11.63
C CYS A 219 -5.74 2.65 -11.09
N CYS A 220 -5.53 2.65 -9.78
CA CYS A 220 -4.56 3.51 -9.12
C CYS A 220 -3.53 2.68 -8.35
N VAL A 221 -2.27 2.93 -8.64
CA VAL A 221 -1.17 2.43 -7.81
C VAL A 221 -0.82 3.52 -6.80
N MET A 222 -0.88 3.21 -5.51
CA MET A 222 -0.57 4.15 -4.43
C MET A 222 0.78 3.79 -3.79
N LEU A 223 1.76 4.68 -3.92
CA LEU A 223 3.16 4.41 -3.60
C LEU A 223 3.76 5.41 -2.62
N ASP A 224 4.86 5.03 -2.00
CA ASP A 224 5.74 6.01 -1.35
C ASP A 224 6.59 6.74 -2.39
N GLU A 225 6.65 8.06 -2.33
CA GLU A 225 7.47 8.89 -3.23
C GLU A 225 8.97 8.52 -3.19
N ARG A 226 9.45 7.96 -2.08
CA ARG A 226 10.83 7.44 -1.92
C ARG A 226 11.07 6.12 -2.67
N ARG A 227 10.07 5.60 -3.41
CA ARG A 227 10.13 4.38 -4.20
C ARG A 227 10.02 4.66 -5.71
N PRO A 228 10.98 5.38 -6.31
CA PRO A 228 10.96 5.64 -7.75
C PRO A 228 11.04 4.33 -8.55
N ASP A 229 11.68 3.29 -8.01
CA ASP A 229 11.74 1.94 -8.59
C ASP A 229 10.36 1.34 -8.86
N LEU A 230 9.41 1.48 -7.94
CA LEU A 230 8.04 1.00 -8.12
C LEU A 230 7.25 1.87 -9.10
N ARG A 231 7.52 3.17 -9.14
CA ARG A 231 6.89 4.08 -10.11
C ARG A 231 7.34 3.75 -11.54
N GLU A 232 8.62 3.48 -11.75
CA GLU A 232 9.14 3.03 -13.05
C GLU A 232 8.55 1.66 -13.45
N ALA A 233 8.39 0.73 -12.51
CA ALA A 233 7.74 -0.55 -12.75
C ALA A 233 6.27 -0.37 -13.22
N TRP A 234 5.55 0.59 -12.66
CA TRP A 234 4.21 0.94 -13.11
C TRP A 234 4.18 1.52 -14.53
N TYR A 235 5.05 2.49 -14.84
CA TYR A 235 5.12 3.05 -16.18
C TYR A 235 5.53 2.01 -17.23
N ALA A 236 6.41 1.07 -16.87
CA ALA A 236 6.76 -0.04 -17.74
C ALA A 236 5.55 -0.90 -18.12
N VAL A 237 4.64 -1.18 -17.17
CA VAL A 237 3.38 -1.91 -17.46
C VAL A 237 2.41 -1.04 -18.28
N MET A 238 2.27 0.25 -17.95
CA MET A 238 1.39 1.16 -18.69
C MET A 238 1.74 1.27 -20.17
N ARG A 239 3.03 1.23 -20.53
CA ARG A 239 3.48 1.24 -21.93
C ARG A 239 2.90 0.07 -22.73
N GLY A 240 2.72 -1.09 -22.11
CA GLY A 240 2.16 -2.28 -22.76
C GLY A 240 0.65 -2.24 -22.97
N ILE A 241 -0.10 -1.29 -22.38
CA ILE A 241 -1.57 -1.24 -22.50
C ILE A 241 -1.97 -0.75 -23.90
N ARG A 242 -2.64 -1.58 -24.70
CA ARG A 242 -3.06 -1.26 -26.08
C ARG A 242 -4.26 -0.32 -26.14
N ILE A 243 -5.16 -0.44 -25.16
CA ILE A 243 -6.44 0.27 -25.15
C ILE A 243 -6.21 1.67 -24.56
N HIS A 244 -6.37 2.70 -25.39
CA HIS A 244 -6.07 4.08 -25.00
C HIS A 244 -6.91 4.56 -23.82
N ASP A 245 -8.23 4.35 -23.86
CA ASP A 245 -9.13 4.72 -22.76
C ASP A 245 -8.73 4.08 -21.43
N LEU A 246 -8.48 2.76 -21.43
CA LEU A 246 -8.03 2.05 -20.23
C LEU A 246 -6.71 2.62 -19.70
N ARG A 247 -5.77 2.96 -20.60
CA ARG A 247 -4.51 3.59 -20.21
C ARG A 247 -4.73 4.95 -19.54
N LEU A 248 -5.73 5.74 -19.98
CA LEU A 248 -6.10 7.02 -19.34
C LEU A 248 -6.76 6.83 -17.96
N ARG A 249 -7.43 5.70 -17.74
CA ARG A 249 -7.99 5.31 -16.43
C ARG A 249 -6.96 4.77 -15.44
N CYS A 250 -5.74 4.51 -15.90
CA CYS A 250 -4.62 4.03 -15.10
C CYS A 250 -3.78 5.21 -14.58
N LYS A 251 -3.54 5.27 -13.26
CA LYS A 251 -2.75 6.33 -12.62
C LYS A 251 -1.87 5.82 -11.49
N VAL A 252 -0.92 6.66 -11.10
CA VAL A 252 -0.11 6.49 -9.89
C VAL A 252 -0.26 7.74 -9.03
N LEU A 253 -0.42 7.54 -7.73
CA LEU A 253 -0.43 8.60 -6.72
C LEU A 253 0.56 8.24 -5.62
N THR A 254 1.17 9.23 -5.01
CA THR A 254 2.01 9.01 -3.83
C THR A 254 1.26 9.30 -2.53
N TRP A 255 1.65 8.62 -1.45
CA TRP A 255 1.15 8.93 -0.10
C TRP A 255 1.42 10.38 0.29
N GLN A 256 2.54 10.93 -0.19
CA GLN A 256 2.98 12.30 0.06
C GLN A 256 2.09 13.34 -0.63
N GLU A 257 1.68 13.09 -1.88
CA GLU A 257 0.70 13.95 -2.56
C GLU A 257 -0.68 13.84 -1.89
N LEU A 258 -1.12 12.62 -1.53
CA LEU A 258 -2.38 12.45 -0.81
C LEU A 258 -2.36 13.20 0.53
N ALA A 259 -1.24 13.18 1.25
CA ALA A 259 -1.11 13.88 2.53
C ALA A 259 -1.38 15.39 2.42
N GLU A 260 -1.21 16.03 1.26
CA GLU A 260 -1.48 17.46 1.08
C GLU A 260 -2.96 17.81 1.28
N VAL A 261 -3.86 16.89 0.94
CA VAL A 261 -5.31 17.08 1.04
C VAL A 261 -5.95 16.43 2.26
N LEU A 262 -5.18 15.74 3.10
CA LEU A 262 -5.69 15.05 4.28
C LEU A 262 -5.96 16.00 5.47
N PRO A 263 -6.88 15.63 6.38
CA PRO A 263 -7.08 16.32 7.65
C PRO A 263 -5.78 16.50 8.44
N ARG A 264 -5.64 17.65 9.14
CA ARG A 264 -4.43 17.99 9.92
C ARG A 264 -3.97 16.88 10.86
N LYS A 265 -4.90 16.18 11.52
CA LYS A 265 -4.58 15.07 12.43
C LYS A 265 -3.95 13.88 11.71
N LEU A 266 -4.49 13.51 10.55
CA LEU A 266 -3.90 12.47 9.70
C LEU A 266 -2.52 12.90 9.20
N ARG A 267 -2.38 14.14 8.72
CA ARG A 267 -1.08 14.69 8.28
C ARG A 267 -0.01 14.60 9.36
N ALA A 268 -0.34 15.02 10.58
CA ALA A 268 0.59 14.94 11.72
C ALA A 268 1.02 13.50 12.01
N PHE A 269 0.06 12.57 12.06
CA PHE A 269 0.34 11.15 12.26
C PHE A 269 1.21 10.54 11.16
N LEU A 270 0.92 10.86 9.89
CA LEU A 270 1.69 10.40 8.75
C LEU A 270 3.12 10.95 8.76
N ALA A 271 3.29 12.22 9.11
CA ALA A 271 4.60 12.85 9.24
C ALA A 271 5.44 12.20 10.34
N GLU A 272 4.84 11.99 11.51
CA GLU A 272 5.50 11.43 12.68
C GLU A 272 5.89 9.97 12.47
N LYS A 273 4.94 9.14 12.07
CA LYS A 273 5.10 7.68 12.02
C LYS A 273 5.75 7.19 10.73
N TYR A 274 5.48 7.86 9.61
CA TYR A 274 5.94 7.40 8.29
C TYR A 274 6.94 8.34 7.62
N GLY A 275 7.19 9.54 8.17
CA GLY A 275 7.95 10.57 7.47
C GLY A 275 7.25 11.11 6.23
N ILE A 276 5.95 10.83 6.07
CA ILE A 276 5.14 11.29 4.95
C ILE A 276 4.69 12.71 5.25
N VAL A 277 5.45 13.66 4.71
CA VAL A 277 5.21 15.10 4.87
C VAL A 277 4.81 15.73 3.53
N SER A 278 3.85 16.65 3.58
CA SER A 278 3.44 17.48 2.45
C SER A 278 4.60 18.31 1.93
N ARG A 279 4.60 18.67 0.64
CA ARG A 279 5.67 19.47 0.04
C ARG A 279 5.89 20.81 0.74
N GLU A 280 4.80 21.47 1.16
CA GLU A 280 4.85 22.70 1.97
C GLU A 280 5.71 22.54 3.23
N THR A 281 5.57 21.42 3.93
CA THR A 281 6.31 21.14 5.17
C THR A 281 7.78 20.84 4.91
N ARG A 282 8.11 20.23 3.77
CA ARG A 282 9.51 20.02 3.36
C ARG A 282 10.19 21.32 2.98
N GLN A 283 9.49 22.19 2.26
CA GLN A 283 10.00 23.52 1.90
C GLN A 283 10.23 24.38 3.14
N ALA A 284 9.30 24.37 4.10
CA ALA A 284 9.49 25.07 5.37
C ALA A 284 10.67 24.53 6.21
N ALA A 285 10.95 23.22 6.16
CA ALA A 285 12.07 22.60 6.88
C ALA A 285 13.43 22.74 6.17
N SER A 286 13.46 23.21 4.92
CA SER A 286 14.67 23.41 4.12
C SER A 286 15.09 24.88 4.00
N LEU A 287 14.28 25.81 4.52
CA LEU A 287 14.71 27.18 4.75
C LEU A 287 15.62 27.22 5.99
N PRO A 288 16.84 27.78 5.90
CA PRO A 288 17.64 28.07 7.08
C PRO A 288 16.81 28.94 8.03
N CYS A 289 16.85 28.66 9.33
CA CYS A 289 16.52 29.69 10.31
C CYS A 289 17.54 30.81 10.14
N ASP A 290 17.21 31.80 9.31
CA ASP A 290 17.95 33.05 9.28
C ASP A 290 17.82 33.68 10.67
N SER A 291 19.00 33.94 11.26
CA SER A 291 19.22 34.51 12.58
C SER A 291 18.97 36.01 12.60
#